data_AF-A0A7C1VIZ9-F1
#
_entry.id   AF-A0A7C1VIZ9-F1
#
_cell.length_a   1.000
_cell.length_b   1.000
_cell.length_c   1.000
_cell.angle_alpha   90.00
_cell.angle_beta   90.00
_cell.angle_gamma   90.00
#
_symmetry.space_group_name_H-M   'P 1'
#
loop_
_entity.id
_entity.type
_entity.pdbx_description
1 polymer ?
#
loop_
_entity_poly.entity_id
_entity_poly.type
_entity_poly.pdbx_seq_one_letter_code
_entity_poly.pdbx_strand_id
1 'polypeptide(L)'
;MTTIKITQGISEPHENRDPVITNIENNTTVAWENEDSLQHTVSSGTPRNGCDGKFNSKIISTNEAFNHVFTETGEYPFFCMVHPWETGKIIVS
;
A
#
# COMPACT_ATOMS: atom_id res chain seq x y z
N MET A 1 0.07 15.95 0.02
CA MET A 1 -0.23 14.76 0.86
C MET A 1 -1.40 14.04 0.21
N THR A 2 -1.30 12.73 0.08
CA THR A 2 -2.32 11.87 -0.55
C THR A 2 -2.68 10.76 0.43
N THR A 3 -3.97 10.43 0.54
CA THR A 3 -4.45 9.35 1.42
C THR A 3 -4.99 8.19 0.58
N ILE A 4 -4.60 6.97 0.94
CA ILE A 4 -5.14 5.71 0.42
C ILE A 4 -5.85 5.02 1.59
N LYS A 5 -7.11 4.63 1.39
CA LYS A 5 -7.90 3.94 2.41
C LYS A 5 -7.85 2.44 2.16
N ILE A 6 -7.49 1.69 3.18
CA ILE A 6 -7.61 0.22 3.22
C ILE A 6 -9.02 -0.05 3.74
N THR A 7 -9.97 -0.22 2.82
CA THR A 7 -11.40 -0.23 3.13
C THR A 7 -11.90 -1.59 3.61
N GLN A 8 -12.92 -1.61 4.46
CA GLN A 8 -13.58 -2.85 4.91
C GLN A 8 -13.81 -3.87 3.79
N GLY A 9 -13.39 -5.11 4.03
CA GLY A 9 -13.56 -6.23 3.08
C GLY A 9 -12.49 -6.30 1.98
N ILE A 10 -11.50 -5.40 1.98
CA ILE A 10 -10.33 -5.52 1.11
C ILE A 10 -9.56 -6.82 1.36
N SER A 11 -9.61 -7.33 2.59
CA SER A 11 -9.00 -8.61 2.96
C SER A 11 -9.62 -9.83 2.28
N GLU A 12 -10.84 -9.76 1.74
CA GLU A 12 -11.48 -10.93 1.12
C GLU A 12 -10.82 -11.27 -0.23
N PRO A 13 -10.49 -12.55 -0.48
CA PRO A 13 -9.95 -12.95 -1.77
C PRO A 13 -11.03 -12.84 -2.84
N HIS A 14 -10.81 -11.95 -3.81
CA HIS A 14 -11.66 -11.78 -4.98
C HIS A 14 -10.87 -12.10 -6.25
N GLU A 15 -11.49 -12.86 -7.15
CA GLU A 15 -10.92 -13.08 -8.48
C GLU A 15 -10.79 -11.74 -9.23
N ASN A 16 -9.67 -11.54 -9.93
CA ASN A 16 -9.42 -10.40 -10.82
C ASN A 16 -9.43 -9.01 -10.16
N ARG A 17 -8.92 -8.89 -8.94
CA ARG A 17 -8.75 -7.58 -8.32
C ARG A 17 -7.61 -6.81 -8.98
N ASP A 18 -7.93 -5.67 -9.57
CA ASP A 18 -6.93 -4.76 -10.11
C ASP A 18 -6.10 -4.10 -9.00
N PRO A 19 -4.79 -3.85 -9.23
CA PRO A 19 -3.98 -3.11 -8.30
C PRO A 19 -4.48 -1.67 -8.09
N VAL A 20 -4.39 -1.16 -6.87
CA VAL A 20 -4.64 0.26 -6.58
C VAL A 20 -3.51 1.10 -7.16
N ILE A 21 -3.79 1.91 -8.18
CA ILE A 21 -2.81 2.83 -8.80
C ILE A 21 -3.01 4.24 -8.25
N THR A 22 -1.94 4.87 -7.79
CA THR A 22 -1.97 6.26 -7.31
C THR A 22 -0.82 7.05 -7.91
N ASN A 23 -1.14 8.13 -8.61
CA ASN A 23 -0.17 9.06 -9.16
C ASN A 23 0.05 10.20 -8.16
N ILE A 24 1.31 10.54 -7.88
CA ILE A 24 1.70 11.65 -7.02
C ILE A 24 2.85 12.44 -7.63
N GLU A 25 2.98 13.70 -7.24
CA GLU A 25 4.18 14.50 -7.51
C GLU A 25 5.32 14.10 -6.56
N ASN A 26 6.56 14.32 -7.00
CA ASN A 26 7.73 14.16 -6.13
C ASN A 26 7.62 14.99 -4.83
N ASN A 27 8.22 14.49 -3.74
CA ASN A 27 8.13 15.01 -2.38
C ASN A 27 6.73 14.96 -1.76
N THR A 28 5.88 14.03 -2.21
CA THR A 28 4.54 13.81 -1.64
C THR A 28 4.57 12.75 -0.54
N THR A 29 3.99 13.07 0.61
CA THR A 29 3.61 12.08 1.64
C THR A 29 2.37 11.33 1.21
N VAL A 30 2.44 10.00 1.20
CA VAL A 30 1.29 9.10 1.11
C VAL A 30 0.97 8.52 2.48
N ALA A 31 -0.30 8.61 2.89
CA ALA A 31 -0.84 8.00 4.08
C ALA A 31 -1.72 6.81 3.70
N TRP A 32 -1.49 5.64 4.28
CA TRP A 32 -2.39 4.50 4.21
C TRP A 32 -3.14 4.39 5.53
N GLU A 33 -4.46 4.56 5.49
CA GLU A 33 -5.35 4.51 6.65
C GLU A 33 -6.09 3.18 6.66
N ASN A 34 -5.97 2.43 7.76
CA ASN A 34 -6.67 1.17 7.91
C ASN A 34 -8.10 1.39 8.43
N GLU A 35 -9.07 1.39 7.51
CA GLU A 35 -10.51 1.43 7.81
C GLU A 35 -11.13 0.02 7.80
N ASP A 36 -10.32 -1.03 7.61
CA ASP A 36 -10.74 -2.42 7.72
C ASP A 36 -10.66 -2.89 9.18
N SER A 37 -11.49 -3.87 9.52
CA SER A 37 -11.51 -4.53 10.84
C SER A 37 -10.35 -5.50 11.05
N LEU A 38 -9.58 -5.78 9.98
CA LEU A 38 -8.43 -6.67 9.99
C LEU A 38 -7.12 -5.89 9.95
N GLN A 39 -6.04 -6.55 10.38
CA GLN A 39 -4.70 -6.00 10.35
C GLN A 39 -4.12 -6.06 8.94
N HIS A 40 -3.42 -5.00 8.56
CA HIS A 40 -2.84 -4.86 7.24
C HIS A 40 -1.37 -4.46 7.28
N THR A 41 -0.71 -4.59 6.15
CA THR A 41 0.62 -4.01 5.93
C THR A 41 0.65 -3.33 4.58
N VAL A 42 1.58 -2.40 4.42
CA VAL A 42 1.96 -1.78 3.16
C VAL A 42 3.46 -1.98 3.02
N SER A 43 3.84 -2.97 2.21
CA SER A 43 5.24 -3.34 1.98
C SER A 43 5.59 -3.18 0.51
N SER A 44 6.65 -2.44 0.24
CA SER A 44 7.15 -2.25 -1.12
C SER A 44 7.65 -3.57 -1.70
N GLY A 45 7.30 -3.85 -2.96
CA GLY A 45 7.59 -5.12 -3.63
C GLY A 45 6.35 -5.72 -4.26
N THR A 46 6.38 -7.03 -4.50
CA THR A 46 5.24 -7.76 -5.09
C THR A 46 5.05 -9.09 -4.38
N PRO A 47 3.83 -9.68 -4.40
CA PRO A 47 3.59 -11.00 -3.83
C PRO A 47 4.50 -12.09 -4.44
N ARG A 48 4.87 -11.94 -5.71
CA ARG A 48 5.71 -12.88 -6.44
C ARG A 48 7.19 -12.83 -6.02
N ASN A 49 7.73 -11.62 -5.83
CA ASN A 49 9.16 -11.41 -5.58
C ASN A 49 9.47 -11.12 -4.10
N GLY A 50 8.44 -10.94 -3.27
CA GLY A 50 8.58 -10.48 -1.90
C GLY A 50 8.87 -8.98 -1.80
N CYS A 51 9.26 -8.57 -0.59
CA CYS A 51 9.56 -7.17 -0.28
C CYS A 51 10.89 -6.73 -0.90
N ASP A 52 10.95 -5.52 -1.45
CA ASP A 52 12.16 -4.94 -2.05
C ASP A 52 12.90 -3.95 -1.11
N GLY A 53 12.33 -3.66 0.06
CA GLY A 53 12.98 -2.90 1.14
C GLY A 53 12.88 -1.38 1.05
N LYS A 54 12.18 -0.81 0.07
CA LYS A 54 12.00 0.65 -0.07
C LYS A 54 11.12 1.26 1.04
N PHE A 55 10.02 0.59 1.41
CA PHE A 55 9.21 0.93 2.58
C PHE A 55 8.49 -0.30 3.13
N ASN A 56 8.24 -0.29 4.44
CA ASN A 56 7.49 -1.33 5.13
C ASN A 56 6.79 -0.72 6.35
N SER A 57 5.46 -0.77 6.36
CA SER A 57 4.66 -0.23 7.45
C SER A 57 4.72 -1.05 8.75
N LYS A 58 5.19 -2.30 8.68
CA LYS A 58 4.82 -3.37 9.61
C LYS A 58 3.30 -3.52 9.67
N ILE A 59 2.76 -3.96 10.79
CA ILE A 59 1.31 -4.02 11.01
C ILE A 59 0.74 -2.61 11.16
N ILE A 60 -0.35 -2.34 10.45
CA ILE A 60 -1.24 -1.21 10.63
C ILE A 60 -2.52 -1.77 11.26
N SER A 61 -2.78 -1.45 12.53
CA SER A 61 -4.00 -1.88 13.20
C SER A 61 -5.21 -1.10 12.69
N THR A 62 -6.42 -1.59 12.95
CA THR A 62 -7.65 -0.85 12.63
C THR A 62 -7.62 0.56 13.21
N ASN A 63 -8.01 1.55 12.41
CA ASN A 63 -7.95 2.99 12.68
C ASN A 63 -6.55 3.59 12.86
N GLU A 64 -5.48 2.83 12.57
CA GLU A 64 -4.13 3.38 12.49
C GLU A 64 -3.75 3.72 11.05
N ALA A 65 -2.66 4.48 10.91
CA ALA A 65 -2.14 4.88 9.60
C ALA A 65 -0.62 4.72 9.51
N PHE A 66 -0.16 4.40 8.31
CA PHE A 66 1.25 4.45 7.94
C PHE A 66 1.50 5.61 6.97
N ASN A 67 2.58 6.34 7.17
CA ASN A 67 2.98 7.45 6.31
C ASN A 67 4.35 7.20 5.69
N HIS A 68 4.48 7.45 4.39
CA HIS A 68 5.76 7.42 3.69
C HIS A 68 5.90 8.63 2.76
N VAL A 69 7.07 9.25 2.75
CA VAL A 69 7.39 10.37 1.85
C VAL A 69 8.15 9.82 0.66
N PHE A 70 7.64 10.05 -0.55
CA PHE A 70 8.32 9.69 -1.78
C PHE A 70 9.13 10.89 -2.29
N THR A 71 10.45 10.74 -2.38
CA THR A 71 11.39 11.81 -2.77
C THR A 71 12.11 11.54 -4.09
N GLU A 72 11.84 10.39 -4.72
CA GLU A 72 12.43 9.97 -5.98
C GLU A 72 11.32 9.61 -6.97
N THR A 73 11.52 9.92 -8.25
CA THR A 73 10.59 9.58 -9.31
C THR A 73 10.68 8.09 -9.65
N GLY A 74 9.56 7.51 -10.07
CA GLY A 74 9.51 6.10 -10.48
C GLY A 74 8.25 5.38 -10.06
N GLU A 75 8.29 4.06 -10.21
CA GLU A 75 7.18 3.18 -9.85
C GLU A 75 7.53 2.35 -8.61
N TYR A 76 6.61 2.34 -7.65
CA TYR A 76 6.74 1.66 -6.37
C TYR A 76 5.57 0.69 -6.19
N PRO A 77 5.69 -0.57 -6.69
CA PRO A 77 4.70 -1.58 -6.38
C PRO A 77 4.72 -1.88 -4.88
N PHE A 78 3.57 -2.19 -4.32
CA PHE A 78 3.42 -2.61 -2.93
C PHE A 78 2.32 -3.66 -2.80
N PHE A 79 2.35 -4.38 -1.69
CA PHE A 79 1.34 -5.38 -1.36
C PHE A 79 1.17 -5.52 0.16
N CYS A 80 0.07 -6.15 0.55
CA CYS A 80 -0.13 -6.58 1.93
C CYS A 80 0.50 -7.96 2.16
N MET A 81 1.42 -8.07 3.12
CA MET A 81 2.05 -9.34 3.49
C MET A 81 1.06 -10.33 4.14
N VAL A 82 0.00 -9.83 4.79
CA VAL A 82 -1.05 -10.66 5.43
C VAL A 82 -2.06 -11.13 4.38
N HIS A 83 -2.38 -10.27 3.42
CA HIS A 83 -3.33 -10.53 2.33
C HIS A 83 -2.65 -10.31 0.97
N PRO A 84 -1.84 -11.25 0.46
CA PRO A 84 -0.96 -11.00 -0.70
C PRO A 84 -1.68 -10.67 -2.01
N TRP A 85 -2.98 -10.85 -2.11
CA TRP A 85 -3.78 -10.41 -3.27
C TRP A 85 -4.07 -8.91 -3.26
N GLU A 86 -3.92 -8.23 -2.11
CA GLU A 86 -4.01 -6.78 -2.04
C GLU A 86 -2.72 -6.16 -2.56
N THR A 87 -2.80 -5.61 -3.77
CA THR A 87 -1.67 -5.01 -4.46
C THR A 87 -1.97 -3.59 -4.86
N GLY A 88 -0.91 -2.79 -4.98
CA GLY A 88 -1.00 -1.44 -5.50
C GLY A 88 0.32 -0.95 -6.07
N LYS A 89 0.30 0.24 -6.65
CA LYS A 89 1.46 0.89 -7.23
C LYS A 89 1.36 2.41 -7.05
N ILE A 90 2.39 2.98 -6.44
CA ILE A 90 2.59 4.43 -6.45
C ILE A 90 3.43 4.79 -7.67
N ILE A 91 2.96 5.75 -8.45
CA ILE A 91 3.71 6.33 -9.58
C ILE A 91 4.06 7.76 -9.18
N VAL A 92 5.35 8.04 -9.11
CA VAL A 92 5.89 9.36 -8.72
C VAL A 92 6.45 10.05 -9.96
N SER A 93 5.87 11.20 -10.30
CA SER A 93 6.30 12.05 -11.41
C SER A 93 6.89 13.39 -10.95
#